data_AF-A0A5J6KSJ1-F1
#
_entry.id   AF-A0A5J6KSJ1-F1
#
_cell.length_a   1.000
_cell.length_b   1.000
_cell.length_c   1.000
_cell.angle_alpha   90.00
_cell.angle_beta   90.00
_cell.angle_gamma   90.00
#
_symmetry.space_group_name_H-M   'P 1'
#
loop_
_entity.id
_entity.type
_entity.pdbx_description
1 polymer ?
#
loop_
_entity_poly.entity_id
_entity_poly.type
_entity_poly.pdbx_seq_one_letter_code
_entity_poly.pdbx_strand_id
1 'polypeptide(L)' 'MQARLCSKIACAREAVATLTYDYGDQMAAVGPLGAAGDPHAHDLCAIHTERLSVPKGWLVVRHETLRT' A
#
# COMPACT_ATOMS: atom_id res chain seq x y z
N MET A 1 0.83 5.49 -20.61
CA MET A 1 0.90 5.57 -19.14
C MET A 1 1.17 4.16 -18.65
N GLN A 2 2.33 3.89 -18.05
CA GLN A 2 2.63 2.53 -17.56
C GLN A 2 1.87 2.29 -16.27
N ALA A 3 0.99 1.29 -16.26
CA ALA A 3 0.26 0.91 -15.05
C ALA A 3 1.26 0.39 -14.01
N ARG A 4 1.19 0.93 -12.78
CA ARG A 4 1.98 0.42 -11.66
C ARG A 4 1.43 -0.95 -11.29
N LEU A 5 2.32 -1.93 -11.15
CA LEU A 5 1.96 -3.29 -10.78
C LEU A 5 2.11 -3.49 -9.28
N CYS A 6 1.35 -4.44 -8.74
CA CYS A 6 1.45 -4.81 -7.34
C CYS A 6 2.86 -5.32 -6.99
N SER A 7 3.44 -4.81 -5.90
CA SER A 7 4.76 -5.19 -5.40
C SER A 7 4.83 -6.60 -4.81
N LYS A 8 3.70 -7.29 -4.61
CA LYS A 8 3.71 -8.67 -4.10
C LYS A 8 4.24 -9.62 -5.17
N ILE A 9 5.17 -10.47 -4.77
CA ILE A 9 5.80 -11.48 -5.64
C ILE A 9 4.71 -12.31 -6.35
N ALA A 10 4.89 -12.54 -7.65
CA ALA A 10 3.95 -13.24 -8.53
C ALA A 10 2.56 -12.59 -8.71
N CYS A 11 2.35 -11.35 -8.23
CA CYS A 11 1.16 -10.58 -8.54
C CYS A 11 1.42 -9.65 -9.74
N ALA A 12 0.65 -9.81 -10.82
CA ALA A 12 0.70 -8.93 -11.99
C ALA A 12 -0.52 -7.99 -12.09
N ARG A 13 -1.28 -7.83 -11.00
CA ARG A 13 -2.46 -6.96 -10.96
C ARG A 13 -2.05 -5.50 -10.87
N GLU A 14 -2.85 -4.62 -11.45
CA GLU A 14 -2.69 -3.18 -11.31
C GLU A 14 -2.80 -2.76 -9.84
N ALA A 15 -1.89 -1.88 -9.44
CA ALA A 15 -1.92 -1.28 -8.12
C ALA A 15 -2.97 -0.18 -8.05
N VAL A 16 -3.63 -0.08 -6.89
CA VAL A 16 -4.66 0.94 -6.61
C VAL A 16 -4.35 1.72 -5.33
N ALA A 17 -3.40 1.24 -4.55
CA ALA A 17 -2.99 1.83 -3.28
C ALA A 17 -1.48 1.74 -3.10
N THR A 18 -0.92 2.63 -2.31
CA THR A 18 0.47 2.56 -1.84
C THR A 18 0.47 2.34 -0.33
N LEU A 19 1.32 1.41 0.11
CA LEU A 19 1.62 1.08 1.51
C LEU A 19 3.02 1.59 1.85
N THR A 20 3.14 2.27 2.98
CA THR A 20 4.41 2.64 3.60
C THR A 20 4.45 2.18 5.06
N TYR A 21 5.67 1.97 5.57
CA TYR A 21 5.89 1.57 6.96
C TYR A 21 6.71 2.63 7.68
N ASP A 22 6.26 3.01 8.88
CA ASP A 22 7.07 3.69 9.87
C ASP A 22 7.42 2.68 10.97
N TYR A 23 8.67 2.23 10.96
CA TYR A 23 9.15 1.25 11.94
C TYR A 23 9.36 1.87 13.34
N GLY A 24 9.61 3.18 13.43
CA GLY A 24 9.81 3.87 14.71
C GLY A 24 8.52 3.96 15.50
N ASP A 25 7.44 4.37 14.82
CA ASP A 25 6.10 4.49 15.41
C ASP A 25 5.28 3.20 15.34
N GLN A 26 5.86 2.11 14.81
CA GLN A 26 5.16 0.83 14.59
C GLN A 26 3.86 1.03 13.81
N MET A 27 3.94 1.76 12.70
CA MET A 27 2.78 2.17 11.91
C MET A 27 2.91 1.69 10.46
N ALA A 28 1.78 1.32 9.87
CA ALA A 28 1.63 1.11 8.44
C ALA A 28 0.55 2.05 7.90
N ALA A 29 0.90 2.86 6.91
CA ALA A 29 -0.03 3.75 6.24
C ALA A 29 -0.38 3.21 4.85
N VAL A 30 -1.67 3.13 4.55
CA VAL A 30 -2.18 2.69 3.25
C VAL A 30 -3.08 3.79 2.71
N GLY A 31 -2.81 4.23 1.48
CA GLY A 31 -3.61 5.27 0.84
C GLY A 31 -3.65 5.15 -0.68
N PRO A 32 -4.19 6.16 -1.38
CA PRO A 32 -4.14 6.24 -2.84
C PRO A 32 -2.71 6.06 -3.37
N LEU A 33 -2.56 5.76 -4.66
CA LEU A 33 -1.25 5.69 -5.29
C LEU A 33 -0.45 6.98 -5.05
N GLY A 34 0.67 6.85 -4.33
CA GLY A 34 1.56 7.96 -4.02
C GLY A 34 2.47 8.32 -5.20
N ALA A 35 3.51 9.11 -4.94
CA ALA A 35 4.54 9.38 -5.93
C ALA A 35 5.20 8.09 -6.43
N ALA A 36 5.59 8.04 -7.70
CA ALA A 36 6.29 6.90 -8.26
C ALA A 36 7.78 6.92 -7.87
N GLY A 37 8.38 5.75 -7.70
CA GLY A 37 9.82 5.61 -7.49
C GLY A 37 10.31 5.75 -6.04
N ASP A 38 9.40 5.81 -5.06
CA ASP A 38 9.78 5.73 -3.65
C ASP A 38 10.20 4.27 -3.31
N PRO A 39 11.47 4.03 -2.89
CA PRO A 39 11.94 2.69 -2.56
C PRO A 39 11.35 2.12 -1.27
N HIS A 40 10.79 2.97 -0.40
CA HIS A 40 10.12 2.59 0.85
C HIS A 40 8.61 2.37 0.68
N ALA A 41 8.10 2.59 -0.53
CA ALA A 41 6.70 2.40 -0.87
C ALA A 41 6.45 1.03 -1.51
N HIS A 42 5.30 0.44 -1.19
CA HIS A 42 4.82 -0.80 -1.78
C HIS A 42 3.46 -0.58 -2.42
N ASP A 43 3.37 -0.77 -3.72
CA ASP A 43 2.13 -0.63 -4.44
C ASP A 43 1.32 -1.92 -4.34
N LEU A 44 0.06 -1.81 -3.94
CA LEU A 44 -0.83 -2.94 -3.71
C LEU A 44 -2.05 -2.86 -4.62
N CYS A 45 -2.40 -4.01 -5.21
CA CYS A 45 -3.70 -4.17 -5.87
C CYS A 45 -4.81 -4.28 -4.83
N ALA A 46 -6.07 -4.07 -5.25
CA ALA A 46 -7.23 -4.08 -4.34
C ALA A 46 -7.26 -5.30 -3.40
N ILE A 47 -7.00 -6.49 -3.94
CA ILE A 47 -6.98 -7.75 -3.17
C ILE A 47 -5.88 -7.75 -2.10
N HIS A 48 -4.68 -7.27 -2.42
CA HIS A 48 -3.58 -7.26 -1.46
C HIS A 48 -3.73 -6.14 -0.43
N THR A 49 -4.39 -5.04 -0.78
CA THR A 49 -4.80 -4.00 0.17
C THR A 49 -5.82 -4.51 1.18
N GLU A 50 -6.82 -5.27 0.72
CA GLU A 50 -7.84 -5.88 1.58
C GLU A 50 -7.25 -6.94 2.52
N ARG A 51 -6.37 -7.80 1.99
CA ARG A 51 -5.75 -8.92 2.72
C ARG A 51 -4.49 -8.53 3.49
N LEU A 52 -4.09 -7.26 3.47
CA LEU A 52 -2.91 -6.78 4.17
C LEU A 52 -3.05 -7.02 5.67
N SER A 53 -2.05 -7.68 6.25
CA SER A 53 -1.83 -7.77 7.67
C SER A 53 -0.52 -7.08 8.05
N VAL A 54 -0.47 -6.58 9.28
CA VAL A 54 0.72 -5.96 9.88
C VAL A 54 1.10 -6.73 11.14
N PRO A 55 2.34 -6.58 11.65
CA PRO A 55 2.72 -7.20 12.92
C PRO A 55 1.78 -6.78 14.07
N LYS A 56 1.64 -7.65 15.06
CA LYS A 56 0.78 -7.39 16.22
C LYS A 56 1.25 -6.13 16.96
N GLY A 57 0.31 -5.27 17.31
CA GLY A 57 0.57 -4.02 18.03
C GLY A 57 0.81 -2.81 17.13
N TRP A 58 0.92 -3.01 15.81
CA TRP A 58 1.12 -1.91 14.87
C TRP A 58 -0.18 -1.14 14.60
N LEU A 59 -0.06 0.18 14.47
CA LEU A 59 -1.13 1.04 14.01
C LEU A 59 -1.28 0.93 12.49
N VAL A 60 -2.51 0.68 12.02
CA VAL A 60 -2.81 0.72 10.58
C VAL A 60 -3.66 1.95 10.29
N VAL A 61 -3.10 2.87 9.51
CA VAL A 61 -3.82 4.05 9.01
C VAL A 61 -4.26 3.75 7.57
N ARG A 62 -5.57 3.80 7.31
CA ARG A 62 -6.13 3.64 5.97
C ARG A 62 -6.74 4.97 5.53
N HIS A 63 -6.11 5.61 4.56
CA HIS A 63 -6.67 6.76 3.86
C HIS A 63 -7.59 6.23 2.78
N GLU A 64 -8.88 6.16 3.08
CA GLU A 64 -9.88 5.94 2.03
C GLU A 64 -9.89 7.18 1.12
N THR A 65 -9.70 6.96 -0.18
CA THR A 65 -10.00 8.01 -1.16
C THR A 65 -11.49 8.28 -1.03
N LEU A 66 -11.88 9.46 -0.52
CA LEU A 66 -13.24 9.96 -0.62
C LEU A 66 -13.64 9.86 -2.10
N ARG A 67 -14.49 8.90 -2.42
CA ARG A 67 -15.02 8.68 -3.76
C ARG A 67 -16.19 9.65 -3.93
N THR A 68 -15.89 10.89 -4.31
CA THR A 68 -16.88 11.89 -4.71
C THR A 68 -17.32 11.69 -6.15
#